data_AF-C4G7X7-F1
#
_entry.id   AF-C4G7X7-F1
#
_cell.length_a   1.000
_cell.length_b   1.000
_cell.length_c   1.000
_cell.angle_alpha   90.00
_cell.angle_beta   90.00
_cell.angle_gamma   90.00
#
_symmetry.space_group_name_H-M   'P 1'
#
loop_
_entity.id
_entity.type
_entity.pdbx_description
1 polymer ?
#
loop_
_entity_poly.entity_id
_entity_poly.type
_entity_poly.pdbx_seq_one_letter_code
_entity_poly.pdbx_strand_id
1 'polypeptide(L)'
;MRSIVMSRRKYTKEFKLKVLKEHEEQGVSFWRLGKTYGIEASIIRRWWHVFDAWGEEGFWGIMKREMYYGRKFRTKEELLKAIEKYMTYYTGKRVQRKLKVMTPMEYHEIKLLGTA
;
A
#
# COMPACT_ATOMS: atom_id res chain seq x y z
N MET A 1 1.09 -30.67 -0.32
CA MET A 1 1.32 -29.58 0.66
C MET A 1 0.89 -28.27 0.01
N ARG A 2 -0.17 -27.60 0.49
CA ARG A 2 -0.73 -26.40 -0.15
C ARG A 2 0.10 -25.17 0.25
N SER A 3 0.66 -24.45 -0.73
CA SER A 3 1.33 -23.17 -0.50
C SER A 3 0.33 -22.10 -0.06
N ILE A 4 0.72 -21.24 0.87
CA ILE A 4 -0.06 -20.05 1.26
C ILE A 4 -0.04 -19.07 0.07
N VAL A 5 -1.17 -18.94 -0.64
CA VAL A 5 -1.34 -18.02 -1.78
C VAL A 5 -2.27 -16.88 -1.36
N MET A 6 -1.87 -15.63 -1.62
CA MET A 6 -2.72 -14.46 -1.35
C MET A 6 -3.74 -14.21 -2.50
N SER A 7 -4.94 -13.78 -2.09
CA SER A 7 -6.24 -13.73 -2.80
C SER A 7 -6.33 -13.16 -4.24
N ARG A 8 -7.27 -13.71 -5.04
CA ARG A 8 -7.80 -13.17 -6.32
C ARG A 8 -8.71 -11.96 -6.04
N ARG A 9 -8.33 -10.76 -6.48
CA ARG A 9 -9.06 -9.52 -6.18
C ARG A 9 -10.36 -9.38 -6.98
N LYS A 10 -11.42 -8.86 -6.33
CA LYS A 10 -12.75 -8.59 -6.92
C LYS A 10 -12.73 -7.47 -7.97
N TYR A 11 -11.90 -6.45 -7.77
CA TYR A 11 -11.72 -5.33 -8.71
C TYR A 11 -10.26 -5.25 -9.11
N THR A 12 -10.04 -5.16 -10.42
CA THR A 12 -8.70 -5.04 -11.03
C THR A 12 -8.10 -3.68 -10.71
N LYS A 13 -6.77 -3.59 -10.70
CA LYS A 13 -6.06 -2.36 -10.33
C LYS A 13 -6.34 -1.23 -11.32
N GLU A 14 -6.39 -1.58 -12.60
CA GLU A 14 -6.63 -0.71 -13.75
C GLU A 14 -8.01 -0.06 -13.66
N PHE A 15 -8.99 -0.84 -13.22
CA PHE A 15 -10.34 -0.34 -13.00
C PHE A 15 -10.37 0.68 -11.86
N LYS A 16 -9.64 0.42 -10.76
CA LYS A 16 -9.54 1.38 -9.65
C LYS A 16 -8.90 2.69 -10.12
N LEU A 17 -7.78 2.61 -10.84
CA LEU A 17 -7.08 3.77 -11.40
C LEU A 17 -7.96 4.63 -12.29
N LYS A 18 -8.69 4.00 -13.22
CA LYS A 18 -9.57 4.72 -14.13
C LYS A 18 -10.59 5.56 -13.35
N VAL A 19 -11.22 4.96 -12.35
CA VAL A 19 -12.23 5.64 -11.53
C VAL A 19 -11.61 6.77 -10.69
N LEU A 20 -10.38 6.61 -10.22
CA LEU A 20 -9.68 7.66 -9.46
C LEU A 20 -9.23 8.83 -10.34
N LYS A 21 -8.78 8.60 -11.58
CA LYS A 21 -8.37 9.67 -12.50
C LYS A 21 -9.54 10.51 -12.97
N GLU A 22 -10.72 9.91 -13.16
CA GLU A 22 -11.93 10.66 -13.47
C GLU A 22 -12.35 11.59 -12.34
N HIS A 23 -12.05 11.24 -11.08
CA HIS A 23 -12.24 12.16 -9.95
C HIS A 23 -11.25 13.34 -10.00
N GLU A 24 -9.98 13.06 -10.27
CA GLU A 24 -8.88 14.03 -10.26
C GLU A 24 -8.92 15.02 -11.43
N GLU A 25 -9.11 14.52 -12.66
CA GLU A 25 -8.98 15.31 -13.90
C GLU A 25 -10.28 16.03 -14.28
N GLN A 26 -11.43 15.39 -14.01
CA GLN A 26 -12.74 15.91 -14.40
C GLN A 26 -13.50 16.52 -13.22
N GLY A 27 -12.92 16.51 -12.01
CA GLY A 27 -13.53 17.06 -10.79
C GLY A 27 -14.83 16.35 -10.38
N VAL A 28 -15.04 15.11 -10.83
CA VAL A 28 -16.30 14.39 -10.61
C VAL A 28 -16.37 13.87 -9.18
N SER A 29 -17.45 14.15 -8.46
CA SER A 29 -17.60 13.68 -7.08
C SER A 29 -17.71 12.14 -7.00
N PHE A 30 -17.15 11.54 -5.94
CA PHE A 30 -17.17 10.09 -5.72
C PHE A 30 -18.58 9.48 -5.77
N TRP A 31 -19.61 10.24 -5.38
CA TRP A 31 -21.00 9.80 -5.42
C TRP A 31 -21.50 9.58 -6.86
N ARG A 32 -21.11 10.47 -7.77
CA ARG A 32 -21.47 10.39 -9.18
C ARG A 32 -20.70 9.25 -9.88
N LEU A 33 -19.43 9.06 -9.55
CA LEU A 33 -18.66 7.89 -9.99
C LEU A 33 -19.30 6.58 -9.52
N GLY A 34 -19.76 6.54 -8.27
CA GLY A 34 -20.40 5.36 -7.71
C GLY A 34 -21.68 4.95 -8.45
N LYS A 35 -22.54 5.91 -8.78
CA LYS A 35 -23.73 5.66 -9.61
C LYS A 35 -23.38 5.20 -11.03
N THR A 36 -22.31 5.76 -11.61
CA THR A 36 -21.90 5.46 -12.99
C THR A 36 -21.33 4.05 -13.13
N TYR A 37 -20.50 3.62 -12.19
CA TYR A 37 -19.83 2.32 -12.23
C TYR A 37 -20.57 1.21 -11.46
N GLY A 38 -21.70 1.53 -10.83
CA GLY A 38 -22.41 0.59 -9.95
C GLY A 38 -21.59 0.19 -8.71
N ILE A 39 -20.69 1.07 -8.27
CA ILE A 39 -19.82 0.87 -7.11
C ILE A 39 -20.28 1.80 -5.99
N GLU A 40 -20.27 1.33 -4.76
CA GLU A 40 -20.51 2.22 -3.64
C GLU A 40 -19.41 3.31 -3.55
N ALA A 41 -19.80 4.59 -3.46
CA ALA A 41 -18.87 5.72 -3.44
C ALA A 41 -17.82 5.64 -2.32
N SER A 42 -18.14 4.95 -1.23
CA SER A 42 -17.24 4.70 -0.11
C SER A 42 -16.02 3.83 -0.49
N ILE A 43 -16.18 2.88 -1.42
CA ILE A 43 -15.11 2.01 -1.92
C ILE A 43 -14.13 2.80 -2.79
N ILE A 44 -14.65 3.69 -3.63
CA ILE A 44 -13.86 4.58 -4.49
C ILE A 44 -13.05 5.57 -3.64
N ARG A 45 -13.70 6.19 -2.63
CA ARG A 45 -13.03 7.09 -1.67
C ARG A 45 -11.87 6.40 -0.94
N ARG A 46 -12.01 5.10 -0.63
CA ARG A 46 -10.94 4.32 0.00
C ARG A 46 -9.76 4.07 -0.94
N TRP A 47 -10.00 3.84 -2.23
CA TRP A 47 -8.90 3.74 -3.22
C TRP A 47 -8.21 5.09 -3.37
N TRP A 48 -8.97 6.19 -3.37
CA TRP A 48 -8.43 7.54 -3.42
C TRP A 48 -7.52 7.85 -2.23
N HIS A 49 -7.96 7.60 -0.99
CA HIS A 49 -7.11 7.85 0.18
C HIS A 49 -5.83 7.02 0.21
N VAL A 50 -5.83 5.79 -0.33
CA VAL A 50 -4.60 4.98 -0.46
C VAL A 50 -3.70 5.54 -1.56
N PHE A 51 -4.29 5.89 -2.70
CA PHE A 51 -3.61 6.55 -3.83
C PHE A 51 -2.97 7.90 -3.42
N ASP A 52 -3.69 8.70 -2.66
CA ASP A 52 -3.29 10.03 -2.17
C ASP A 52 -2.23 9.93 -1.06
N ALA A 53 -2.41 9.05 -0.06
CA ALA A 53 -1.50 8.96 1.07
C ALA A 53 -0.22 8.13 0.80
N TRP A 54 -0.28 7.13 -0.08
CA TRP A 54 0.83 6.17 -0.27
C TRP A 54 1.07 5.76 -1.73
N GLY A 55 0.32 6.32 -2.68
CA GLY A 55 0.16 5.72 -4.01
C GLY A 55 -0.60 4.39 -3.95
N GLU A 56 -0.93 3.81 -5.09
CA GLU A 56 -1.93 2.73 -5.18
C GLU A 56 -1.75 1.48 -4.30
N GLU A 57 -0.54 1.12 -3.92
CA GLU A 57 -0.24 -0.19 -3.31
C GLU A 57 1.03 -0.14 -2.45
N GLY A 58 1.54 1.05 -2.16
CA GLY A 58 2.96 1.29 -1.95
C GLY A 58 3.62 0.33 -0.98
N PHE A 59 3.24 0.36 0.29
CA PHE A 59 3.92 -0.44 1.32
C PHE A 59 3.77 -1.96 1.15
N TRP A 60 2.53 -2.45 1.03
CA TRP A 60 2.28 -3.90 0.98
C TRP A 60 2.63 -4.49 -0.38
N GLY A 61 2.55 -3.72 -1.46
CA GLY A 61 3.07 -4.10 -2.76
C GLY A 61 4.58 -4.25 -2.73
N ILE A 62 5.28 -3.30 -2.11
CA ILE A 62 6.73 -3.35 -1.89
C ILE A 62 7.10 -4.53 -0.99
N MET A 63 6.49 -4.69 0.18
CA MET A 63 6.78 -5.79 1.08
C MET A 63 6.54 -7.15 0.41
N LYS A 64 5.40 -7.30 -0.28
CA LYS A 64 5.10 -8.54 -0.99
C LYS A 64 6.11 -8.81 -2.09
N ARG A 65 6.58 -7.79 -2.81
CA ARG A 65 7.62 -7.91 -3.84
C ARG A 65 8.99 -8.25 -3.26
N GLU A 66 9.42 -7.56 -2.20
CA GLU A 66 10.77 -7.67 -1.65
C GLU A 66 10.93 -8.90 -0.75
N MET A 67 9.87 -9.37 -0.11
CA MET A 67 9.94 -10.45 0.90
C MET A 67 9.09 -11.68 0.56
N TYR A 68 7.90 -11.52 -0.02
CA TYR A 68 6.91 -12.60 -0.11
C TYR A 68 6.96 -13.37 -1.44
N TYR A 69 6.99 -12.67 -2.58
CA TYR A 69 6.98 -13.27 -3.91
C TYR A 69 8.32 -13.95 -4.23
N GLY A 70 8.27 -15.12 -4.88
CA GLY A 70 9.46 -15.93 -5.20
C GLY A 70 9.99 -16.78 -4.03
N ARG A 71 9.39 -16.64 -2.84
CA ARG A 71 9.69 -17.49 -1.68
C ARG A 71 8.53 -18.45 -1.41
N LYS A 72 8.87 -19.68 -1.07
CA LYS A 72 7.90 -20.69 -0.64
C LYS A 72 8.01 -20.82 0.86
N PHE A 73 6.98 -20.36 1.56
CA PHE A 73 6.85 -20.57 3.00
C PHE A 73 6.15 -21.90 3.23
N ARG A 74 6.82 -22.81 3.93
CA ARG A 74 6.33 -24.16 4.23
C ARG A 74 5.42 -24.15 5.44
N THR A 75 5.65 -23.23 6.36
CA THR A 75 4.86 -23.05 7.57
C THR A 75 4.46 -21.60 7.77
N LYS A 76 3.44 -21.38 8.61
CA LYS A 76 2.99 -20.04 8.97
C LYS A 76 4.07 -19.31 9.78
N GLU A 77 4.79 -20.04 10.62
CA GLU A 77 5.84 -19.51 11.49
C GLU A 77 7.02 -18.98 10.68
N GLU A 78 7.35 -19.63 9.56
CA GLU A 78 8.39 -19.18 8.62
C GLU A 78 8.00 -17.84 7.96
N LEU A 79 6.74 -17.73 7.54
CA LEU A 79 6.20 -16.51 6.95
C LEU A 79 6.18 -15.35 7.97
N LEU A 80 5.76 -15.61 9.21
CA LEU A 80 5.71 -14.61 10.27
C LEU A 80 7.11 -14.07 10.59
N LYS A 81 8.10 -14.96 10.74
CA LYS A 81 9.50 -14.55 10.94
C LYS A 81 10.04 -13.70 9.78
N ALA A 82 9.67 -14.04 8.54
CA ALA A 82 10.08 -13.26 7.38
C ALA A 82 9.44 -11.86 7.34
N ILE A 83 8.18 -11.74 7.79
CA ILE A 83 7.49 -10.46 7.97
C ILE A 83 8.17 -9.65 9.07
N GLU A 84 8.40 -10.20 10.26
CA GLU A 84 9.05 -9.52 11.38
C GLU A 84 10.43 -8.97 10.98
N LYS A 85 11.25 -9.81 10.35
CA LYS A 85 12.56 -9.39 9.84
C LYS A 85 12.45 -8.24 8.83
N TYR A 86 11.46 -8.30 7.94
CA TYR A 86 11.23 -7.27 6.96
C TYR A 86 10.75 -5.96 7.60
N MET A 87 9.94 -6.03 8.66
CA MET A 87 9.50 -4.85 9.41
C MET A 87 10.68 -4.14 10.08
N THR A 88 11.55 -4.88 10.77
CA THR A 88 12.76 -4.31 11.40
C THR A 88 13.68 -3.65 10.37
N TYR A 89 13.81 -4.25 9.19
CA TYR A 89 14.54 -3.64 8.08
C TYR A 89 13.83 -2.37 7.58
N TYR A 90 12.52 -2.42 7.37
CA TYR A 90 11.76 -1.33 6.81
C TYR A 90 11.74 -0.08 7.70
N THR A 91 11.65 -0.25 9.02
CA THR A 91 11.54 0.87 9.95
C THR A 91 12.89 1.51 10.27
N GLY A 92 13.91 0.69 10.54
CA GLY A 92 15.19 1.16 11.08
C GLY A 92 16.37 1.12 10.11
N LYS A 93 16.21 0.59 8.89
CA LYS A 93 17.31 0.45 7.93
C LYS A 93 16.96 0.91 6.51
N ARG A 94 15.67 0.95 6.17
CA ARG A 94 15.20 1.31 4.83
C ARG A 94 15.02 2.81 4.71
N VAL A 95 16.02 3.48 4.15
CA VAL A 95 15.93 4.91 3.83
C VAL A 95 14.91 5.16 2.72
N GLN A 96 14.14 6.25 2.84
CA GLN A 96 13.09 6.61 1.89
C GLN A 96 13.35 8.02 1.37
N ARG A 97 13.42 8.16 0.04
CA ARG A 97 13.64 9.47 -0.61
C ARG A 97 12.59 10.51 -0.22
N LYS A 98 11.32 10.09 -0.07
CA LYS A 98 10.22 10.95 0.41
C LYS A 98 10.41 11.45 1.85
N LEU A 99 11.27 10.78 2.61
CA LEU A 99 11.63 11.14 3.97
C LEU A 99 13.01 11.80 4.02
N LYS A 100 13.40 12.54 2.96
CA LYS A 100 14.72 13.20 2.88
C LYS A 100 15.90 12.23 3.08
N VAL A 101 15.80 11.02 2.52
CA VAL A 101 16.82 9.95 2.63
C VAL A 101 17.01 9.44 4.06
N MET A 102 15.99 9.62 4.91
CA MET A 102 15.95 9.04 6.25
C MET A 102 15.16 7.75 6.23
N THR A 103 15.45 6.88 7.19
CA THR A 103 14.57 5.78 7.55
C THR A 103 13.26 6.34 8.14
N PRO A 104 12.17 5.56 8.11
CA PRO A 104 10.95 5.93 8.81
C PRO A 104 11.17 6.31 10.27
N MET A 105 12.06 5.61 10.96
CA MET A 105 12.36 5.85 12.36
C MET A 105 13.13 7.17 12.55
N GLU A 106 14.18 7.41 11.76
CA GLU A 106 14.93 8.68 11.82
C GLU A 106 14.06 9.89 11.44
N TYR A 107 13.23 9.78 10.40
CA TYR A 107 12.30 10.86 10.04
C TYR A 107 11.27 11.11 11.14
N HIS A 108 10.84 10.05 11.83
CA HIS A 108 9.91 10.17 12.95
C HIS A 108 10.57 10.85 14.16
N GLU A 109 11.80 10.46 14.50
CA GLU A 109 12.58 11.06 15.59
C GLU A 109 12.84 12.55 15.34
N ILE A 110 13.23 12.93 14.12
CA ILE A 110 13.44 14.34 13.75
C ILE A 110 12.14 15.14 13.84
N LYS A 111 11.01 14.56 13.42
CA LYS A 111 9.70 15.19 13.53
C LYS A 111 9.24 15.33 14.99
N LEU A 112 9.59 14.38 15.87
CA LEU A 112 9.27 14.43 17.30
C LEU A 112 10.11 15.45 18.07
N LEU A 113 11.35 15.67 17.64
CA LEU A 113 12.28 16.63 18.25
C LEU A 113 12.03 18.08 17.82
N GLY A 114 10.97 18.36 17.05
CA GLY A 114 10.56 19.73 16.69
C GLY A 114 11.55 20.49 15.81
N THR A 115 12.43 19.79 15.10
CA THR A 115 13.49 20.38 14.26
C THR A 115 13.19 20.22 12.76
N ALA A 116 11.92 20.38 12.38
CA ALA A 116 11.45 20.25 10.99
C ALA A 116 10.73 21.51 10.51
#